data_AF-A0A7S0G5F1-F1
#
_entry.id   AF-A0A7S0G5F1-F1
#
_cell.length_a   1.000
_cell.length_b   1.000
_cell.length_c   1.000
_cell.angle_alpha   90.00
_cell.angle_beta   90.00
_cell.angle_gamma   90.00
#
_symmetry.space_group_name_H-M   'P 1'
#
loop_
_entity.id
_entity.type
_entity.pdbx_description
1 polymer ?
#
loop_
_entity_poly.entity_id
_entity_poly.type
_entity_poly.pdbx_seq_one_letter_code
_entity_poly.pdbx_strand_id
1 'polypeptide(L)'
;PLDFKVDRDGKKNAWEGVALLPFVDERELISAMDTVMPEELSEEERRRNTPAKSILLKKATSLNKPAEDRRIVKSPIPNVLKDFSAASDFEEVEPDLNVEPFGGRKPEGVLEPVSGNETLGGWPTLASVPFYSTIRPIMVNLFGYPSKYASLVITPGNRIDEDHEPTPFLPFQSVDHAMSLGLTPGDKVLVDYPFQAEARVEGIMDSTTVVRISEDGSLARERVSGRRFLDLKMKMIERQTTEKALRIVDCRVLCDVRLPKIKNPVTGVVEYRAESKIVAGELLIPWYERAAKREVSKDYVHGQKVLCTELDFYGRVGTIQTITMVEEEETERAAVIPIAASTEIEYSHKIFEADKIASWFSPGDLGSLVKMFPPLVLMDHLLVSVAEPKRKVIDIGLGVKSGRIRCYKPGYARRAEPKRMSQAVTGVIFEYSEETRQIIQTYKDQFPEVLKVVEDSMKKNDSRYSREDLRYTRDSPVMELIPPGGSDSGKASVDLAVVS
;
A
#
# COMPACT_ATOMS: atom_id res chain seq x y z
N PRO A 1 5.91 -1.41 42.55
CA PRO A 1 5.72 -0.16 43.34
C PRO A 1 4.67 0.72 42.64
N LEU A 2 3.89 1.53 43.37
CA LEU A 2 2.83 2.38 42.77
C LEU A 2 3.40 3.48 41.85
N ASP A 3 4.65 3.90 42.11
CA ASP A 3 5.42 4.80 41.25
C ASP A 3 6.83 4.22 41.03
N PHE A 4 7.46 4.53 39.91
CA PHE A 4 8.81 4.07 39.57
C PHE A 4 9.55 5.07 38.69
N LYS A 5 10.87 5.12 38.83
CA LYS A 5 11.72 6.00 38.03
C LYS A 5 11.95 5.40 36.64
N VAL A 6 11.86 6.24 35.61
CA VAL A 6 12.30 5.91 34.25
C VAL A 6 13.58 6.68 33.96
N ASP A 7 14.69 5.97 33.77
CA ASP A 7 15.93 6.57 33.31
C ASP A 7 15.90 6.73 31.80
N ARG A 8 16.17 7.93 31.30
CA ARG A 8 16.06 8.25 29.88
C ARG A 8 17.39 8.28 29.16
N ASP A 9 18.55 8.26 29.84
CA ASP A 9 19.90 8.32 29.25
C ASP A 9 20.00 8.87 27.81
N GLY A 10 19.75 10.17 27.64
CA GLY A 10 19.83 10.86 26.34
C GLY A 10 18.71 10.54 25.32
N LYS A 11 17.78 9.63 25.62
CA LYS A 11 16.58 9.33 24.83
C LYS A 11 15.53 10.42 24.98
N LYS A 12 14.93 10.78 23.85
CA LYS A 12 13.90 11.83 23.78
C LYS A 12 12.56 11.31 24.27
N ASN A 13 12.25 10.06 23.96
CA ASN A 13 10.94 9.48 24.22
C ASN A 13 10.94 8.68 25.53
N ALA A 14 9.88 8.80 26.33
CA ALA A 14 9.81 8.12 27.63
C ALA A 14 9.76 6.59 27.51
N TRP A 15 9.15 6.05 26.44
CA TRP A 15 9.07 4.61 26.17
C TRP A 15 10.39 3.98 25.71
N GLU A 16 11.39 4.79 25.37
CA GLU A 16 12.76 4.32 25.09
C GLU A 16 13.61 4.26 26.37
N GLY A 17 13.11 4.83 27.48
CA GLY A 17 13.79 4.83 28.75
C GLY A 17 13.69 3.49 29.49
N VAL A 18 14.62 3.26 30.41
CA VAL A 18 14.66 2.07 31.25
C VAL A 18 13.78 2.27 32.47
N ALA A 19 12.74 1.44 32.62
CA ALA A 19 11.93 1.40 33.82
C ALA A 19 12.71 0.70 34.95
N LEU A 20 13.02 1.45 36.02
CA LEU A 20 13.79 0.93 37.15
C LEU A 20 12.85 0.26 38.15
N LEU A 21 12.49 -0.99 37.87
CA LEU A 21 11.71 -1.85 38.76
C LEU A 21 12.62 -2.83 39.50
N PRO A 22 12.30 -3.19 40.76
CA PRO A 22 12.99 -4.28 41.42
C PRO A 22 12.72 -5.59 40.68
N PHE A 23 13.75 -6.43 40.53
CA PHE A 23 13.57 -7.79 40.04
C PHE A 23 12.91 -8.63 41.14
N VAL A 24 11.94 -9.46 40.75
CA VAL A 24 11.25 -10.36 41.66
C VAL A 24 12.16 -11.55 41.97
N ASP A 25 12.34 -11.86 43.24
CA ASP A 25 13.03 -13.09 43.67
C ASP A 25 12.07 -14.28 43.49
N GLU A 26 12.50 -15.28 42.71
CA GLU A 26 11.71 -16.47 42.40
C GLU A 26 11.31 -17.26 43.65
N ARG A 27 12.23 -17.42 44.61
CA ARG A 27 11.97 -18.22 45.82
C ARG A 27 10.99 -17.51 46.75
N GLU A 28 11.13 -16.20 46.87
CA GLU A 28 10.21 -15.36 47.65
C GLU A 28 8.81 -15.38 47.02
N LEU A 29 8.72 -15.29 45.69
CA LEU A 29 7.45 -15.35 44.97
C LEU A 29 6.76 -16.72 45.14
N ILE A 30 7.49 -17.82 44.94
CA ILE A 30 6.92 -19.18 45.10
C ILE A 30 6.47 -19.38 46.55
N SER A 31 7.28 -19.01 47.54
CA SER A 31 6.91 -19.14 48.95
C SER A 31 5.68 -18.30 49.32
N ALA A 32 5.50 -17.13 48.71
CA ALA A 32 4.30 -16.33 48.88
C ALA A 32 3.08 -16.97 48.19
N MET A 33 3.27 -17.56 47.00
CA MET A 33 2.22 -18.27 46.28
C MET A 33 1.77 -19.56 46.97
N ASP A 34 2.66 -20.30 47.64
CA ASP A 34 2.36 -21.52 48.40
C ASP A 34 1.41 -21.27 49.60
N THR A 35 1.24 -20.01 50.02
CA THR A 35 0.24 -19.63 51.03
C THR A 35 -1.20 -19.66 50.49
N VAL A 36 -1.37 -19.65 49.17
CA VAL A 36 -2.66 -19.78 48.50
C VAL A 36 -2.97 -21.26 48.33
N MET A 37 -4.01 -21.75 49.01
CA MET A 37 -4.34 -23.17 48.98
C MET A 37 -4.96 -23.55 47.63
N PRO A 38 -4.54 -24.67 46.99
CA PRO A 38 -5.12 -25.10 45.72
C PRO A 38 -6.62 -25.33 45.75
N GLU A 39 -7.21 -25.64 46.92
CA GLU A 39 -8.67 -25.80 47.09
C GLU A 39 -9.44 -24.47 47.01
N GLU A 40 -8.78 -23.33 47.25
CA GLU A 40 -9.39 -21.98 47.12
C GLU A 40 -9.56 -21.57 45.65
N LEU A 41 -8.84 -22.21 44.74
CA LEU A 41 -9.00 -22.02 43.30
C LEU A 41 -10.17 -22.86 42.79
N SER A 42 -10.96 -22.30 41.88
CA SER A 42 -11.96 -23.07 41.14
C SER A 42 -11.30 -24.12 40.24
N GLU A 43 -12.04 -25.16 39.86
CA GLU A 43 -11.55 -26.17 38.92
C GLU A 43 -11.11 -25.57 37.57
N GLU A 44 -11.81 -24.54 37.11
CA GLU A 44 -11.46 -23.83 35.87
C GLU A 44 -10.12 -23.09 35.99
N GLU A 45 -9.88 -22.41 37.11
CA GLU A 45 -8.62 -21.70 37.38
C GLU A 45 -7.45 -22.68 37.48
N ARG A 46 -7.64 -23.81 38.18
CA ARG A 46 -6.64 -24.88 38.22
C ARG A 46 -6.33 -25.42 36.84
N ARG A 47 -7.36 -25.68 36.01
CA ARG A 47 -7.18 -26.14 34.62
C ARG A 47 -6.40 -25.12 33.79
N ARG A 48 -6.70 -23.82 33.90
CA ARG A 48 -5.98 -22.76 33.17
C ARG A 48 -4.53 -22.61 33.63
N ASN A 49 -4.22 -22.95 34.88
CA ASN A 49 -2.88 -22.89 35.45
C ASN A 49 -2.03 -24.14 35.15
N THR A 50 -2.32 -24.87 34.05
CA THR A 50 -1.53 -26.02 33.62
C THR A 50 -0.97 -25.79 32.21
N PRO A 51 0.27 -26.25 31.92
CA PRO A 51 0.82 -26.18 30.57
C PRO A 51 -0.06 -26.96 29.59
N ALA A 52 -0.51 -26.30 28.53
CA ALA A 52 -1.24 -26.95 27.44
C ALA A 52 -0.28 -27.46 26.36
N LYS A 53 -0.70 -28.51 25.64
CA LYS A 53 0.00 -28.99 24.45
C LYS A 53 -0.38 -28.16 23.23
N SER A 54 0.53 -28.07 22.26
CA SER A 54 0.21 -27.52 20.94
C SER A 54 -0.78 -28.42 20.20
N ILE A 55 -1.67 -27.80 19.41
CA ILE A 55 -2.70 -28.50 18.62
C ILE A 55 -2.48 -28.19 17.15
N LEU A 56 -2.46 -29.22 16.29
CA LEU A 56 -2.42 -29.08 14.84
C LEU A 56 -3.81 -29.37 14.26
N LEU A 57 -4.39 -28.38 13.57
CA LEU A 57 -5.64 -28.54 12.85
C LEU A 57 -5.35 -29.00 11.42
N LYS A 58 -5.72 -30.24 11.07
CA LYS A 58 -5.64 -30.77 9.70
C LYS A 58 -7.01 -30.88 9.10
N LYS A 59 -7.14 -30.65 7.80
CA LYS A 59 -8.39 -30.95 7.10
C LYS A 59 -8.62 -32.46 7.15
N ALA A 60 -9.75 -32.89 7.70
CA ALA A 60 -10.12 -34.30 7.78
C ALA A 60 -10.24 -34.86 6.35
N THR A 61 -9.48 -35.92 6.07
CA THR A 61 -9.49 -36.62 4.77
C THR A 61 -10.76 -37.44 4.55
N SER A 62 -11.53 -37.71 5.60
CA SER A 62 -12.84 -38.35 5.54
C SER A 62 -13.95 -37.35 5.20
N LEU A 63 -13.94 -36.80 3.99
CA LEU A 63 -14.98 -35.88 3.49
C LEU A 63 -16.36 -36.54 3.25
N ASN A 64 -16.54 -37.82 3.59
CA ASN A 64 -17.76 -38.59 3.34
C ASN A 64 -18.48 -39.06 4.62
N LYS A 65 -18.37 -38.34 5.74
CA LYS A 65 -19.31 -38.58 6.85
C LYS A 65 -20.69 -37.98 6.49
N PRO A 66 -21.79 -38.74 6.61
CA PRO A 66 -23.14 -38.21 6.38
C PRO A 66 -23.37 -36.95 7.21
N ALA A 67 -24.24 -36.04 6.73
CA ALA A 67 -24.50 -34.75 7.38
C ALA A 67 -24.94 -34.88 8.86
N GLU A 68 -25.53 -36.03 9.21
CA GLU A 68 -26.03 -36.39 10.53
C GLU A 68 -24.90 -36.69 11.55
N ASP A 69 -23.71 -37.10 11.08
CA ASP A 69 -22.55 -37.43 11.92
C ASP A 69 -21.58 -36.25 12.10
N ARG A 70 -21.97 -35.05 11.62
CA ARG A 70 -21.11 -33.87 11.69
C ARG A 70 -21.14 -33.27 13.08
N ARG A 71 -19.96 -33.14 13.70
CA ARG A 71 -19.80 -32.47 14.99
C ARG A 71 -20.18 -30.99 14.87
N ILE A 72 -21.13 -30.54 15.68
CA ILE A 72 -21.45 -29.13 15.84
C ILE A 72 -20.49 -28.52 16.86
N VAL A 73 -19.75 -27.50 16.44
CA VAL A 73 -18.94 -26.67 17.34
C VAL A 73 -19.77 -25.48 17.79
N LYS A 74 -19.93 -25.37 19.11
CA LYS A 74 -20.62 -24.26 19.74
C LYS A 74 -19.77 -23.00 19.67
N SER A 75 -20.43 -21.88 19.39
CA SER A 75 -19.79 -20.57 19.38
C SER A 75 -19.37 -20.16 20.79
N PRO A 76 -18.14 -19.65 21.00
CA PRO A 76 -17.75 -19.06 22.28
C PRO A 76 -18.45 -17.71 22.54
N ILE A 77 -19.06 -17.10 21.52
CA ILE A 77 -19.82 -15.85 21.59
C ILE A 77 -21.12 -15.95 20.78
N PRO A 78 -22.14 -16.70 21.26
CA PRO A 78 -23.34 -17.02 20.49
C PRO A 78 -24.12 -15.81 19.95
N ASN A 79 -24.03 -14.66 20.62
CA ASN A 79 -24.70 -13.42 20.23
C ASN A 79 -24.03 -12.72 19.03
N VAL A 80 -22.80 -13.10 18.68
CA VAL A 80 -22.01 -12.51 17.59
C VAL A 80 -21.73 -13.53 16.50
N LEU A 81 -21.34 -14.75 16.89
CA LEU A 81 -21.00 -15.84 15.98
C LEU A 81 -21.99 -16.99 16.18
N LYS A 82 -22.51 -17.53 15.09
CA LYS A 82 -23.38 -18.72 15.11
C LYS A 82 -22.54 -19.98 15.33
N ASP A 83 -23.17 -21.01 15.86
CA ASP A 83 -22.62 -22.36 15.89
C ASP A 83 -22.25 -22.83 14.47
N PHE A 84 -21.22 -23.66 14.36
CA PHE A 84 -20.74 -24.15 13.07
C PHE A 84 -20.80 -25.68 13.01
N SER A 85 -21.46 -26.21 11.98
CA SER A 85 -21.69 -27.65 11.79
C SER A 85 -20.66 -28.34 10.89
N ALA A 86 -19.70 -27.61 10.30
CA ALA A 86 -18.67 -28.19 9.42
C ALA A 86 -17.33 -28.48 10.13
N ALA A 87 -17.31 -28.52 11.46
CA ALA A 87 -16.13 -28.93 12.22
C ALA A 87 -15.74 -30.40 11.98
N SER A 88 -16.58 -31.17 11.30
CA SER A 88 -16.25 -32.48 10.73
C SER A 88 -15.18 -32.42 9.62
N ASP A 89 -14.88 -31.23 9.08
CA ASP A 89 -13.88 -31.05 8.02
C ASP A 89 -12.46 -30.89 8.57
N PHE A 90 -12.28 -30.84 9.90
CA PHE A 90 -10.97 -30.70 10.53
C PHE A 90 -10.81 -31.65 11.72
N GLU A 91 -9.60 -32.18 11.88
CA GLU A 91 -9.19 -32.99 13.02
C GLU A 91 -8.10 -32.27 13.83
N GLU A 92 -8.23 -32.34 15.15
CA GLU A 92 -7.19 -31.92 16.08
C GLU A 92 -6.22 -33.08 16.26
N VAL A 93 -4.96 -32.84 15.89
CA VAL A 93 -3.88 -33.83 16.00
C VAL A 93 -2.81 -33.24 16.90
N GLU A 94 -2.32 -34.01 17.87
CA GLU A 94 -1.10 -33.62 18.59
C GLU A 94 0.06 -33.67 17.58
N PRO A 95 0.80 -32.55 17.37
CA PRO A 95 1.90 -32.54 16.43
C PRO A 95 2.99 -33.49 16.93
N ASP A 96 3.45 -34.41 16.07
CA ASP A 96 4.61 -35.24 16.35
C ASP A 96 5.87 -34.37 16.28
N LEU A 97 6.20 -33.74 17.40
CA LEU A 97 7.40 -32.94 17.60
C LEU A 97 8.52 -33.83 18.14
N ASN A 98 8.84 -34.93 17.46
CA ASN A 98 10.11 -35.62 17.62
C ASN A 98 11.24 -34.77 17.01
N VAL A 99 11.48 -33.60 17.61
CA VAL A 99 12.57 -32.71 17.23
C VAL A 99 13.64 -32.87 18.30
N GLU A 100 14.84 -33.30 17.91
CA GLU A 100 15.99 -33.22 18.82
C GLU A 100 16.11 -31.78 19.35
N PRO A 101 16.35 -31.59 20.66
CA PRO A 101 16.46 -30.25 21.23
C PRO A 101 17.44 -29.42 20.42
N PHE A 102 17.03 -28.21 20.01
CA PHE A 102 17.73 -27.27 19.12
C PHE A 102 19.24 -27.22 19.42
N GLY A 103 20.00 -28.12 18.81
CA GLY A 103 21.39 -28.38 19.15
C GLY A 103 22.35 -27.64 18.23
N GLY A 104 22.13 -26.36 17.93
CA GLY A 104 23.05 -25.49 17.18
C GLY A 104 23.54 -25.98 15.79
N ARG A 105 23.11 -27.15 15.32
CA ARG A 105 23.53 -27.77 14.07
C ARG A 105 22.49 -27.46 13.00
N LYS A 106 22.97 -27.11 11.81
CA LYS A 106 22.17 -27.01 10.60
C LYS A 106 21.50 -28.39 10.39
N PRO A 107 20.17 -28.48 10.35
CA PRO A 107 19.49 -29.74 10.07
C PRO A 107 20.02 -30.36 8.77
N GLU A 108 20.21 -31.67 8.73
CA GLU A 108 20.53 -32.38 7.49
C GLU A 108 19.44 -32.06 6.45
N GLY A 109 19.85 -31.72 5.22
CA GLY A 109 18.93 -31.38 4.13
C GLY A 109 18.61 -29.89 3.96
N VAL A 110 19.18 -28.98 4.76
CA VAL A 110 19.07 -27.54 4.46
C VAL A 110 19.94 -27.20 3.23
N LEU A 111 19.26 -27.08 2.09
CA LEU A 111 19.84 -26.67 0.81
C LEU A 111 20.56 -25.32 0.95
N GLU A 112 21.66 -25.15 0.21
CA GLU A 112 22.32 -23.86 0.12
C GLU A 112 21.38 -22.84 -0.55
N PRO A 113 21.37 -21.58 -0.08
CA PRO A 113 20.55 -20.55 -0.70
C PRO A 113 20.98 -20.37 -2.15
N VAL A 114 20.07 -20.68 -3.05
CA VAL A 114 20.24 -20.55 -4.49
C VAL A 114 20.27 -19.06 -4.86
N SER A 115 21.18 -18.65 -5.74
CA SER A 115 21.36 -17.25 -6.18
C SER A 115 21.22 -17.11 -7.70
N GLY A 116 21.08 -15.88 -8.18
CA GLY A 116 20.97 -15.58 -9.62
C GLY A 116 19.71 -16.15 -10.28
N ASN A 117 19.86 -16.76 -11.45
CA ASN A 117 18.73 -17.22 -12.28
C ASN A 117 18.04 -18.47 -11.72
N GLU A 118 18.63 -19.14 -10.74
CA GLU A 118 18.06 -20.33 -10.12
C GLU A 118 17.12 -19.99 -8.93
N THR A 119 16.99 -18.70 -8.56
CA THR A 119 16.04 -18.27 -7.53
C THR A 119 14.59 -18.52 -7.94
N LEU A 120 13.77 -18.90 -6.97
CA LEU A 120 12.33 -19.05 -7.15
C LEU A 120 11.67 -17.75 -7.66
N GLY A 121 10.64 -17.87 -8.48
CA GLY A 121 9.92 -16.72 -9.02
C GLY A 121 9.36 -15.81 -7.93
N GLY A 122 9.61 -14.49 -8.05
CA GLY A 122 9.16 -13.47 -7.09
C GLY A 122 10.12 -13.21 -5.93
N TRP A 123 11.21 -13.99 -5.80
CA TRP A 123 12.27 -13.71 -4.82
C TRP A 123 13.29 -12.74 -5.42
N PRO A 124 13.67 -11.68 -4.69
CA PRO A 124 14.61 -10.71 -5.21
C PRO A 124 16.04 -11.24 -5.21
N THR A 125 16.82 -10.90 -6.24
CA THR A 125 18.26 -11.15 -6.27
C THR A 125 19.00 -10.04 -7.02
N LEU A 126 20.13 -9.63 -6.44
CA LEU A 126 21.03 -8.66 -7.07
C LEU A 126 21.94 -9.33 -8.13
N ALA A 127 22.10 -10.66 -8.09
CA ALA A 127 23.05 -11.38 -8.93
C ALA A 127 22.62 -11.47 -10.42
N SER A 128 21.39 -11.09 -10.76
CA SER A 128 20.87 -11.14 -12.13
C SER A 128 21.44 -10.07 -13.06
N VAL A 129 22.05 -9.01 -12.52
CA VAL A 129 22.68 -7.93 -13.29
C VAL A 129 24.05 -7.66 -12.67
N PRO A 130 25.15 -7.58 -13.45
CA PRO A 130 26.44 -7.16 -12.92
C PRO A 130 26.35 -5.80 -12.24
N PHE A 131 26.83 -5.70 -11.01
CA PHE A 131 26.75 -4.48 -10.24
C PHE A 131 27.98 -4.27 -9.34
N TYR A 132 28.17 -3.04 -8.91
CA TYR A 132 29.02 -2.67 -7.79
C TYR A 132 28.24 -1.80 -6.80
N SER A 133 28.73 -1.68 -5.58
CA SER A 133 28.06 -0.93 -4.51
C SER A 133 28.96 0.15 -3.92
N THR A 134 28.35 1.27 -3.53
CA THR A 134 29.04 2.36 -2.82
C THR A 134 28.12 2.94 -1.74
N ILE A 135 28.66 3.49 -0.65
CA ILE A 135 27.86 4.13 0.39
C ILE A 135 27.83 5.64 0.12
N ARG A 136 26.63 6.22 -0.09
CA ARG A 136 26.48 7.66 -0.45
C ARG A 136 25.21 8.30 0.14
N PRO A 137 25.25 9.60 0.49
CA PRO A 137 24.06 10.34 0.93
C PRO A 137 23.22 10.83 -0.26
N ILE A 138 22.40 9.94 -0.85
CA ILE A 138 21.57 10.24 -2.03
C ILE A 138 20.10 10.58 -1.70
N MET A 139 19.78 10.84 -0.44
CA MET A 139 18.44 11.27 0.00
C MET A 139 17.30 10.33 -0.43
N VAL A 140 17.51 9.01 -0.32
CA VAL A 140 16.49 7.98 -0.63
C VAL A 140 15.23 8.23 0.19
N ASN A 141 14.06 8.15 -0.45
CA ASN A 141 12.77 8.38 0.20
C ASN A 141 11.88 7.13 0.12
N LEU A 142 11.86 6.34 1.19
CA LEU A 142 11.04 5.13 1.30
C LEU A 142 9.72 5.36 2.05
N PHE A 143 9.71 6.26 3.04
CA PHE A 143 8.62 6.42 4.00
C PHE A 143 8.03 7.84 4.04
N GLY A 144 8.20 8.60 2.96
CA GLY A 144 7.63 9.94 2.80
C GLY A 144 8.59 11.09 3.13
N TYR A 145 9.73 10.81 3.76
CA TYR A 145 10.81 11.77 3.97
C TYR A 145 12.14 11.24 3.40
N PRO A 146 12.91 12.09 2.69
CA PRO A 146 14.25 11.73 2.27
C PRO A 146 15.17 11.43 3.45
N SER A 147 15.94 10.35 3.34
CA SER A 147 16.93 9.96 4.34
C SER A 147 18.01 11.03 4.47
N LYS A 148 18.39 11.33 5.72
CA LYS A 148 19.55 12.20 6.03
C LYS A 148 20.87 11.44 6.06
N TYR A 149 20.81 10.11 6.08
CA TYR A 149 21.98 9.23 6.21
C TYR A 149 22.39 8.65 4.86
N ALA A 150 23.65 8.23 4.77
CA ALA A 150 24.14 7.53 3.61
C ALA A 150 23.42 6.19 3.42
N SER A 151 23.15 5.83 2.17
CA SER A 151 22.52 4.57 1.77
C SER A 151 23.50 3.75 0.94
N LEU A 152 23.35 2.42 0.97
CA LEU A 152 24.06 1.53 0.06
C LEU A 152 23.46 1.71 -1.34
N VAL A 153 24.25 2.27 -2.26
CA VAL A 153 23.87 2.55 -3.64
C VAL A 153 24.37 1.44 -4.53
N ILE A 154 23.46 0.78 -5.23
CA ILE A 154 23.78 -0.23 -6.23
C ILE A 154 23.89 0.45 -7.60
N THR A 155 24.97 0.20 -8.33
CA THR A 155 25.17 0.71 -9.68
C THR A 155 25.38 -0.46 -10.65
N PRO A 156 24.53 -0.65 -11.67
CA PRO A 156 24.77 -1.62 -12.74
C PRO A 156 26.09 -1.30 -13.44
N GLY A 157 26.97 -2.29 -13.53
CA GLY A 157 28.34 -2.08 -13.96
C GLY A 157 29.19 -3.32 -13.76
N ASN A 158 30.20 -3.47 -14.62
CA ASN A 158 31.24 -4.45 -14.35
C ASN A 158 32.13 -3.90 -13.24
N ARG A 159 32.32 -4.70 -12.19
CA ARG A 159 33.35 -4.41 -11.20
C ARG A 159 34.69 -4.69 -11.87
N ILE A 160 35.47 -3.65 -12.14
CA ILE A 160 36.86 -3.83 -12.56
C ILE A 160 37.72 -3.84 -11.29
N ASP A 161 38.81 -4.61 -11.32
CA ASP A 161 39.83 -4.71 -10.28
C ASP A 161 40.24 -3.35 -9.70
N GLU A 162 40.82 -3.34 -8.49
CA GLU A 162 41.06 -2.13 -7.65
C GLU A 162 41.75 -0.95 -8.36
N ASP A 163 42.38 -1.17 -9.52
CA ASP A 163 43.14 -0.21 -10.31
C ASP A 163 42.37 0.50 -11.46
N HIS A 164 41.10 0.17 -11.72
CA HIS A 164 40.36 0.75 -12.86
C HIS A 164 39.03 1.42 -12.45
N GLU A 165 38.66 2.49 -13.17
CA GLU A 165 37.38 3.16 -12.95
C GLU A 165 36.19 2.23 -13.30
N PRO A 166 35.12 2.22 -12.50
CA PRO A 166 33.94 1.41 -12.78
C PRO A 166 33.32 1.76 -14.13
N THR A 167 33.25 0.80 -15.05
CA THR A 167 32.59 1.01 -16.35
C THR A 167 31.09 0.72 -16.27
N PRO A 168 30.21 1.59 -16.78
CA PRO A 168 28.78 1.32 -16.89
C PRO A 168 28.53 0.04 -17.68
N PHE A 169 27.64 -0.82 -17.17
CA PHE A 169 27.17 -1.98 -17.92
C PHE A 169 26.15 -1.49 -18.94
N LEU A 170 26.51 -1.49 -20.23
CA LEU A 170 25.67 -1.02 -21.34
C LEU A 170 25.41 -2.18 -22.31
N PRO A 171 24.38 -3.03 -22.05
CA PRO A 171 24.12 -4.21 -22.87
C PRO A 171 23.68 -3.85 -24.28
N PHE A 172 23.11 -2.65 -24.47
CA PHE A 172 22.60 -2.18 -25.75
C PHE A 172 23.19 -0.80 -26.09
N GLN A 173 23.53 -0.60 -27.37
CA GLN A 173 24.18 0.62 -27.86
C GLN A 173 23.22 1.52 -28.64
N SER A 174 22.26 0.90 -29.33
CA SER A 174 21.19 1.53 -30.10
C SER A 174 20.02 0.56 -30.18
N VAL A 175 18.88 1.01 -30.72
CA VAL A 175 17.74 0.12 -31.01
C VAL A 175 18.16 -1.01 -31.96
N ASP A 176 18.93 -0.69 -33.01
CA ASP A 176 19.38 -1.70 -33.97
C ASP A 176 20.32 -2.74 -33.33
N HIS A 177 21.18 -2.32 -32.41
CA HIS A 177 22.04 -3.25 -31.65
C HIS A 177 21.22 -4.15 -30.71
N ALA A 178 20.19 -3.60 -30.06
CA ALA A 178 19.31 -4.40 -29.21
C ALA A 178 18.56 -5.48 -30.02
N MET A 179 18.04 -5.11 -31.19
CA MET A 179 17.36 -6.05 -32.09
C MET A 179 18.31 -7.10 -32.66
N SER A 180 19.57 -6.74 -32.97
CA SER A 180 20.56 -7.72 -33.45
C SER A 180 20.96 -8.74 -32.39
N LEU A 181 20.83 -8.39 -31.11
CA LEU A 181 21.05 -9.30 -29.98
C LEU A 181 19.79 -10.10 -29.61
N GLY A 182 18.72 -9.98 -30.39
CA GLY A 182 17.50 -10.76 -30.22
C GLY A 182 16.47 -10.14 -29.27
N LEU A 183 16.60 -8.86 -28.89
CA LEU A 183 15.55 -8.14 -28.17
C LEU A 183 14.61 -7.46 -29.18
N THR A 184 13.40 -7.97 -29.30
CA THR A 184 12.35 -7.45 -30.19
C THR A 184 11.08 -7.13 -29.43
N PRO A 185 10.29 -6.12 -29.87
CA PRO A 185 8.96 -5.92 -29.31
C PRO A 185 8.10 -7.18 -29.51
N GLY A 186 7.53 -7.68 -28.42
CA GLY A 186 6.79 -8.94 -28.33
C GLY A 186 7.44 -9.92 -27.37
N ASP A 187 8.75 -9.77 -27.14
CA ASP A 187 9.51 -10.67 -26.29
C ASP A 187 9.12 -10.55 -24.81
N LYS A 188 9.21 -11.70 -24.14
CA LYS A 188 9.08 -11.79 -22.69
C LYS A 188 10.43 -11.50 -22.06
N VAL A 189 10.41 -10.65 -21.04
CA VAL A 189 11.58 -10.25 -20.27
C VAL A 189 11.25 -10.21 -18.78
N LEU A 190 12.28 -10.19 -17.95
CA LEU A 190 12.16 -9.93 -16.52
C LEU A 190 12.61 -8.50 -16.22
N VAL A 191 11.80 -7.76 -15.48
CA VAL A 191 11.99 -6.34 -15.14
C VAL A 191 11.86 -6.11 -13.63
N ASP A 192 11.92 -4.85 -13.20
CA ASP A 192 11.78 -4.47 -11.80
C ASP A 192 12.84 -5.08 -10.87
N TYR A 193 14.08 -5.14 -11.37
CA TYR A 193 15.26 -5.47 -10.59
C TYR A 193 15.25 -4.78 -9.20
N PRO A 194 15.53 -5.52 -8.11
CA PRO A 194 15.96 -6.93 -8.06
C PRO A 194 14.83 -7.97 -7.98
N PHE A 195 13.55 -7.57 -7.96
CA PHE A 195 12.41 -8.48 -7.68
C PHE A 195 11.99 -9.36 -8.87
N GLN A 196 12.42 -9.01 -10.07
CA GLN A 196 12.15 -9.76 -11.31
C GLN A 196 10.65 -10.03 -11.56
N ALA A 197 9.93 -9.04 -12.04
CA ALA A 197 8.58 -9.23 -12.57
C ALA A 197 8.63 -9.62 -14.05
N GLU A 198 7.80 -10.58 -14.47
CA GLU A 198 7.60 -10.85 -15.90
C GLU A 198 6.97 -9.64 -16.58
N ALA A 199 7.42 -9.34 -17.80
CA ALA A 199 6.84 -8.29 -18.63
C ALA A 199 6.98 -8.65 -20.11
N ARG A 200 6.18 -8.00 -20.95
CA ARG A 200 6.33 -8.03 -22.41
C ARG A 200 6.88 -6.69 -22.89
N VAL A 201 7.84 -6.73 -23.80
CA VAL A 201 8.37 -5.53 -24.46
C VAL A 201 7.37 -5.06 -25.51
N GLU A 202 6.83 -3.86 -25.37
CA GLU A 202 5.95 -3.22 -26.36
C GLU A 202 6.72 -2.30 -27.30
N GLY A 203 7.85 -1.76 -26.84
CA GLY A 203 8.73 -0.96 -27.69
C GLY A 203 10.12 -0.77 -27.13
N ILE A 204 11.05 -0.48 -28.04
CA ILE A 204 12.47 -0.26 -27.77
C ILE A 204 12.83 1.11 -28.35
N MET A 205 13.48 1.96 -27.56
CA MET A 205 13.74 3.37 -27.89
C MET A 205 15.19 3.75 -27.61
N ASP A 206 15.81 4.48 -28.53
CA ASP A 206 17.05 5.23 -28.30
C ASP A 206 16.82 6.75 -28.52
N SER A 207 17.88 7.54 -28.56
CA SER A 207 17.80 8.99 -28.74
C SER A 207 17.20 9.45 -30.08
N THR A 208 17.08 8.55 -31.06
CA THR A 208 16.71 8.87 -32.44
C THR A 208 15.53 8.06 -32.97
N THR A 209 15.37 6.83 -32.50
CA THR A 209 14.47 5.83 -33.08
C THR A 209 13.68 5.16 -31.98
N VAL A 210 12.43 4.81 -32.28
CA VAL A 210 11.65 3.86 -31.50
C VAL A 210 11.07 2.81 -32.43
N VAL A 211 11.10 1.55 -31.99
CA VAL A 211 10.42 0.43 -32.65
C VAL A 211 9.36 -0.09 -31.69
N ARG A 212 8.11 -0.22 -32.14
CA ARG A 212 6.95 -0.62 -31.34
C ARG A 212 6.10 -1.67 -32.06
N ILE A 213 5.32 -2.42 -31.29
CA ILE A 213 4.26 -3.26 -31.83
C ILE A 213 3.07 -2.36 -32.18
N SER A 214 2.64 -2.39 -33.43
CA SER A 214 1.42 -1.76 -33.94
C SER A 214 0.18 -2.56 -33.57
N GLU A 215 -1.01 -1.96 -33.72
CA GLU A 215 -2.29 -2.64 -33.43
C GLU A 215 -2.53 -3.89 -34.30
N ASP A 216 -1.96 -3.92 -35.52
CA ASP A 216 -2.01 -5.05 -36.44
C ASP A 216 -0.96 -6.15 -36.12
N GLY A 217 -0.17 -5.98 -35.06
CA GLY A 217 0.90 -6.89 -34.67
C GLY A 217 2.20 -6.73 -35.46
N SER A 218 2.26 -5.80 -36.42
CA SER A 218 3.49 -5.48 -37.15
C SER A 218 4.43 -4.60 -36.32
N LEU A 219 5.71 -4.55 -36.70
CA LEU A 219 6.67 -3.64 -36.07
C LEU A 219 6.66 -2.29 -36.79
N ALA A 220 6.25 -1.23 -36.10
CA ALA A 220 6.38 0.14 -36.56
C ALA A 220 7.69 0.76 -36.08
N ARG A 221 8.43 1.37 -37.01
CA ARG A 221 9.65 2.13 -36.73
C ARG A 221 9.37 3.62 -36.92
N GLU A 222 9.60 4.40 -35.87
CA GLU A 222 9.34 5.84 -35.85
C GLU A 222 10.58 6.61 -35.39
N ARG A 223 10.69 7.87 -35.83
CA ARG A 223 11.74 8.77 -35.36
C ARG A 223 11.30 9.44 -34.05
N VAL A 224 12.18 9.44 -33.06
CA VAL A 224 11.96 10.09 -31.77
C VAL A 224 12.82 11.34 -31.67
N SER A 225 12.25 12.39 -31.05
CA SER A 225 13.01 13.56 -30.65
C SER A 225 13.89 13.23 -29.45
N GLY A 226 15.19 13.55 -29.53
CA GLY A 226 16.13 13.33 -28.42
C GLY A 226 15.68 13.95 -27.09
N ARG A 227 14.89 15.04 -27.12
CA ARG A 227 14.29 15.63 -25.92
C ARG A 227 13.33 14.67 -25.21
N ARG A 228 12.47 13.97 -25.96
CA ARG A 228 11.52 13.00 -25.40
C ARG A 228 12.26 11.84 -24.75
N PHE A 229 13.30 11.32 -25.40
CA PHE A 229 14.14 10.27 -24.83
C PHE A 229 14.82 10.73 -23.53
N LEU A 230 15.40 11.93 -23.53
CA LEU A 230 16.05 12.51 -22.35
C LEU A 230 15.08 12.69 -21.19
N ASP A 231 13.88 13.23 -21.45
CA ASP A 231 12.84 13.43 -20.42
C ASP A 231 12.43 12.10 -19.77
N LEU A 232 12.24 11.04 -20.57
CA LEU A 232 11.90 9.71 -20.06
C LEU A 232 13.07 9.07 -19.30
N LYS A 233 14.30 9.19 -19.81
CA LYS A 233 15.53 8.71 -19.16
C LYS A 233 15.69 9.36 -17.78
N MET A 234 15.60 10.68 -17.69
CA MET A 234 15.79 11.41 -16.44
C MET A 234 14.73 11.05 -15.39
N LYS A 235 13.45 10.99 -15.77
CA LYS A 235 12.37 10.57 -14.86
C LYS A 235 12.56 9.14 -14.36
N MET A 236 12.99 8.24 -15.23
CA MET A 236 13.25 6.85 -14.86
C MET A 236 14.44 6.75 -13.89
N ILE A 237 15.56 7.41 -14.18
CA ILE A 237 16.76 7.42 -13.32
C ILE A 237 16.47 8.03 -11.95
N GLU A 238 15.78 9.18 -11.92
CA GLU A 238 15.40 9.86 -10.67
C GLU A 238 14.56 8.93 -9.79
N ARG A 239 13.57 8.26 -10.38
CA ARG A 239 12.72 7.30 -9.66
C ARG A 239 13.52 6.14 -9.08
N GLN A 240 14.38 5.49 -9.87
CA GLN A 240 15.19 4.36 -9.39
C GLN A 240 16.18 4.78 -8.29
N THR A 241 16.76 5.98 -8.41
CA THR A 241 17.72 6.50 -7.44
C THR A 241 17.04 6.86 -6.12
N THR A 242 15.93 7.60 -6.18
CA THR A 242 15.24 8.11 -4.99
C THR A 242 14.39 7.07 -4.28
N GLU A 243 13.77 6.13 -5.00
CA GLU A 243 12.90 5.10 -4.41
C GLU A 243 13.67 3.82 -4.05
N LYS A 244 14.79 3.51 -4.73
CA LYS A 244 15.46 2.19 -4.59
C LYS A 244 16.97 2.25 -4.34
N ALA A 245 17.58 3.43 -4.26
CA ALA A 245 19.04 3.56 -4.21
C ALA A 245 19.77 2.87 -5.39
N LEU A 246 19.09 2.74 -6.54
CA LEU A 246 19.64 2.13 -7.74
C LEU A 246 20.09 3.23 -8.69
N ARG A 247 21.41 3.41 -8.79
CA ARG A 247 22.02 4.46 -9.61
C ARG A 247 22.35 3.93 -10.99
N ILE A 248 21.70 4.48 -12.01
CA ILE A 248 22.00 4.19 -13.41
C ILE A 248 22.86 5.34 -13.94
N VAL A 249 24.14 5.08 -14.24
CA VAL A 249 25.12 6.11 -14.64
C VAL A 249 24.86 6.58 -16.07
N ASP A 250 24.68 5.62 -16.99
CA ASP A 250 24.30 5.89 -18.36
C ASP A 250 23.22 4.88 -18.79
N CYS A 251 22.40 5.30 -19.75
CA CYS A 251 21.37 4.49 -20.38
C CYS A 251 21.20 4.92 -21.83
N ARG A 252 21.46 4.00 -22.77
CA ARG A 252 21.39 4.27 -24.22
C ARG A 252 20.10 3.79 -24.86
N VAL A 253 19.49 2.77 -24.26
CA VAL A 253 18.25 2.17 -24.75
C VAL A 253 17.23 2.08 -23.61
N LEU A 254 16.04 2.60 -23.85
CA LEU A 254 14.88 2.48 -23.00
C LEU A 254 13.91 1.46 -23.58
N CYS A 255 13.33 0.63 -22.73
CA CYS A 255 12.31 -0.33 -23.13
C CYS A 255 10.98 0.04 -22.48
N ASP A 256 9.96 0.11 -23.33
CA ASP A 256 8.56 0.29 -22.96
C ASP A 256 7.96 -1.09 -22.74
N VAL A 257 7.62 -1.43 -21.50
CA VAL A 257 7.18 -2.78 -21.12
C VAL A 257 5.81 -2.76 -20.48
N ARG A 258 5.02 -3.83 -20.69
CA ARG A 258 3.77 -4.06 -19.98
C ARG A 258 3.88 -5.24 -19.04
N LEU A 259 3.41 -5.03 -17.81
CA LEU A 259 3.33 -6.09 -16.80
C LEU A 259 2.06 -6.93 -17.04
N PRO A 260 2.08 -8.24 -16.73
CA PRO A 260 0.89 -9.06 -16.76
C PRO A 260 -0.13 -8.55 -15.73
N LYS A 261 -1.40 -8.58 -16.12
CA LYS A 261 -2.56 -8.27 -15.27
C LYS A 261 -3.15 -9.56 -14.75
N ILE A 262 -3.52 -10.46 -15.65
CA ILE A 262 -4.07 -11.76 -15.34
C ILE A 262 -3.55 -12.77 -16.35
N LYS A 263 -3.23 -13.97 -15.88
CA LYS A 263 -2.99 -15.12 -16.74
C LYS A 263 -4.23 -15.98 -16.65
N ASN A 264 -4.91 -16.20 -17.77
CA ASN A 264 -6.02 -17.13 -17.83
C ASN A 264 -5.47 -18.54 -17.52
N PRO A 265 -5.93 -19.20 -16.45
CA PRO A 265 -5.40 -20.50 -16.06
C PRO A 265 -5.78 -21.62 -17.05
N VAL A 266 -6.88 -21.46 -17.79
CA VAL A 266 -7.41 -22.44 -18.75
C VAL A 266 -6.68 -22.34 -20.09
N THR A 267 -6.67 -21.14 -20.68
CA THR A 267 -6.08 -20.92 -22.02
C THR A 267 -4.59 -20.59 -21.98
N GLY A 268 -4.05 -20.26 -20.80
CA GLY A 268 -2.66 -19.80 -20.64
C GLY A 268 -2.40 -18.38 -21.19
N VAL A 269 -3.40 -17.75 -21.81
CA VAL A 269 -3.31 -16.40 -22.37
C VAL A 269 -3.07 -15.38 -21.25
N VAL A 270 -2.08 -14.50 -21.46
CA VAL A 270 -1.72 -13.45 -20.52
C VAL A 270 -2.32 -12.14 -21.02
N GLU A 271 -3.23 -11.58 -20.23
CA GLU A 271 -3.69 -10.20 -20.40
C GLU A 271 -2.68 -9.26 -19.72
N TYR A 272 -2.30 -8.20 -20.43
CA TYR A 272 -1.34 -7.22 -19.94
C TYR A 272 -2.04 -5.96 -19.45
N ARG A 273 -1.41 -5.24 -18.50
CA ARG A 273 -1.92 -3.95 -18.03
C ARG A 273 -1.90 -2.93 -19.16
N ALA A 274 -2.90 -2.03 -19.18
CA ALA A 274 -2.98 -0.95 -20.16
C ALA A 274 -1.80 0.04 -20.01
N GLU A 275 -1.46 0.37 -18.76
CA GLU A 275 -0.31 1.20 -18.42
C GLU A 275 1.01 0.47 -18.70
N SER A 276 1.90 1.14 -19.43
CA SER A 276 3.26 0.66 -19.65
C SER A 276 4.25 1.34 -18.71
N LYS A 277 5.42 0.71 -18.56
CA LYS A 277 6.52 1.18 -17.71
C LYS A 277 7.76 1.33 -18.57
N ILE A 278 8.45 2.45 -18.42
CA ILE A 278 9.77 2.65 -19.02
C ILE A 278 10.84 2.05 -18.11
N VAL A 279 11.67 1.18 -18.69
CA VAL A 279 12.77 0.48 -18.01
C VAL A 279 14.07 0.72 -18.77
N ALA A 280 15.18 0.82 -18.05
CA ALA A 280 16.52 0.91 -18.63
C ALA A 280 16.91 -0.45 -19.23
N GLY A 281 17.51 -0.45 -20.43
CA GLY A 281 18.03 -1.67 -21.04
C GLY A 281 19.04 -2.41 -20.14
N GLU A 282 19.77 -1.67 -19.31
CA GLU A 282 20.74 -2.17 -18.33
C GLU A 282 20.11 -3.01 -17.21
N LEU A 283 18.80 -2.86 -16.99
CA LEU A 283 18.04 -3.58 -15.95
C LEU A 283 17.13 -4.65 -16.53
N LEU A 284 17.17 -4.88 -17.84
CA LEU A 284 16.45 -5.98 -18.47
C LEU A 284 17.19 -7.29 -18.20
N ILE A 285 16.45 -8.27 -17.71
CA ILE A 285 16.95 -9.62 -17.48
C ILE A 285 16.27 -10.54 -18.51
N PRO A 286 17.03 -11.38 -19.25
CA PRO A 286 16.46 -12.36 -20.16
C PRO A 286 15.43 -13.24 -19.45
N TRP A 287 14.34 -13.56 -20.14
CA TRP A 287 13.34 -14.47 -19.58
C TRP A 287 13.88 -15.90 -19.54
N TYR A 288 13.59 -16.60 -18.45
CA TYR A 288 13.90 -18.02 -18.26
C TYR A 288 12.73 -18.71 -17.56
N GLU A 289 12.61 -20.03 -17.74
CA GLU A 289 11.52 -20.80 -17.14
C GLU A 289 11.72 -20.97 -15.63
N ARG A 290 10.69 -20.65 -14.85
CA ARG A 290 10.73 -20.68 -13.38
C ARG A 290 10.29 -22.03 -12.85
N ALA A 291 10.97 -22.53 -11.81
CA ALA A 291 10.71 -23.85 -11.21
C ALA A 291 9.30 -24.01 -10.60
N ALA A 292 8.65 -22.93 -10.18
CA ALA A 292 7.33 -22.99 -9.55
C ALA A 292 6.20 -22.83 -10.59
N LYS A 293 5.70 -23.95 -11.13
CA LYS A 293 4.41 -23.98 -11.83
C LYS A 293 3.31 -24.18 -10.79
N ARG A 294 2.39 -23.21 -10.65
CA ARG A 294 1.08 -23.51 -10.09
C ARG A 294 0.30 -24.27 -11.16
N GLU A 295 0.23 -25.59 -11.01
CA GLU A 295 -0.73 -26.38 -11.79
C GLU A 295 -2.13 -26.00 -11.32
N VAL A 296 -2.88 -25.35 -12.21
CA VAL A 296 -4.32 -25.14 -12.00
C VAL A 296 -4.99 -26.29 -12.72
N SER A 297 -5.67 -27.15 -11.96
CA SER A 297 -6.55 -28.20 -12.50
C SER A 297 -7.54 -27.55 -13.47
N LYS A 298 -7.62 -28.07 -14.69
CA LYS A 298 -8.46 -27.51 -15.77
C LYS A 298 -9.90 -28.04 -15.74
N ASP A 299 -10.13 -29.09 -14.97
CA ASP A 299 -11.35 -29.88 -15.08
C ASP A 299 -12.44 -29.34 -14.17
N TYR A 300 -13.64 -29.19 -14.72
CA TYR A 300 -14.83 -28.95 -13.90
C TYR A 300 -15.14 -30.21 -13.10
N VAL A 301 -15.52 -30.06 -11.83
CA VAL A 301 -15.91 -31.19 -10.99
C VAL A 301 -17.38 -31.10 -10.64
N HIS A 302 -18.12 -32.20 -10.76
CA HIS A 302 -19.50 -32.28 -10.29
C HIS A 302 -19.59 -31.83 -8.82
N GLY A 303 -20.52 -30.92 -8.51
CA GLY A 303 -20.68 -30.35 -7.17
C GLY A 303 -19.73 -29.19 -6.85
N GLN A 304 -18.83 -28.82 -7.75
CA GLN A 304 -17.98 -27.64 -7.60
C GLN A 304 -18.84 -26.37 -7.61
N LYS A 305 -18.52 -25.44 -6.70
CA LYS A 305 -19.12 -24.11 -6.68
C LYS A 305 -18.37 -23.19 -7.64
N VAL A 306 -19.12 -22.56 -8.54
CA VAL A 306 -18.60 -21.61 -9.54
C VAL A 306 -19.38 -20.29 -9.46
N LEU A 307 -18.78 -19.21 -9.98
CA LEU A 307 -19.47 -17.94 -10.15
C LEU A 307 -20.05 -17.87 -11.56
N CYS A 308 -21.36 -17.65 -11.66
CA CYS A 308 -22.04 -17.51 -12.94
C CYS A 308 -21.71 -16.15 -13.57
N THR A 309 -21.31 -16.16 -14.84
CA THR A 309 -21.02 -14.95 -15.63
C THR A 309 -22.10 -14.64 -16.67
N GLU A 310 -23.14 -15.47 -16.79
CA GLU A 310 -24.28 -15.23 -17.67
C GLU A 310 -25.18 -14.12 -17.12
N LEU A 311 -25.76 -13.30 -17.98
CA LEU A 311 -26.52 -12.09 -17.60
C LEU A 311 -27.62 -12.34 -16.57
N ASP A 312 -28.40 -13.41 -16.73
CA ASP A 312 -29.54 -13.71 -15.86
C ASP A 312 -29.11 -14.10 -14.43
N PHE A 313 -27.87 -14.55 -14.26
CA PHE A 313 -27.32 -15.03 -12.99
C PHE A 313 -25.96 -14.41 -12.66
N TYR A 314 -25.63 -13.25 -13.25
CA TYR A 314 -24.29 -12.67 -13.17
C TYR A 314 -23.87 -12.42 -11.71
N GLY A 315 -22.70 -12.90 -11.32
CA GLY A 315 -22.16 -12.77 -9.96
C GLY A 315 -22.78 -13.71 -8.94
N ARG A 316 -23.73 -14.58 -9.32
CA ARG A 316 -24.31 -15.59 -8.42
C ARG A 316 -23.38 -16.79 -8.29
N VAL A 317 -23.33 -17.37 -7.09
CA VAL A 317 -22.70 -18.68 -6.89
C VAL A 317 -23.65 -19.76 -7.38
N GLY A 318 -23.17 -20.62 -8.25
CA GLY A 318 -23.88 -21.80 -8.72
C GLY A 318 -23.09 -23.08 -8.46
N THR A 319 -23.77 -24.22 -8.57
CA THR A 319 -23.16 -25.54 -8.38
C THR A 319 -23.22 -26.32 -9.70
N ILE A 320 -22.09 -26.88 -10.13
CA ILE A 320 -22.01 -27.71 -11.34
C ILE A 320 -22.77 -29.01 -11.11
N GLN A 321 -23.74 -29.32 -11.99
CA GLN A 321 -24.52 -30.56 -11.95
C GLN A 321 -24.17 -31.55 -13.03
N THR A 322 -23.97 -31.10 -14.27
CA THR A 322 -23.60 -32.01 -15.37
C THR A 322 -22.50 -31.36 -16.18
N ILE A 323 -21.58 -32.18 -16.67
CA ILE A 323 -20.50 -31.74 -17.55
C ILE A 323 -20.73 -32.48 -18.85
N THR A 324 -20.94 -31.73 -19.93
CA THR A 324 -21.08 -32.27 -21.27
C THR A 324 -19.89 -31.84 -22.11
N MET A 325 -19.29 -32.81 -22.82
CA MET A 325 -18.26 -32.53 -23.81
C MET A 325 -18.92 -32.03 -25.09
N VAL A 326 -18.47 -30.88 -25.60
CA VAL A 326 -18.88 -30.39 -26.92
C VAL A 326 -17.78 -30.80 -27.90
N GLU A 327 -18.04 -31.84 -28.69
CA GLU A 327 -17.07 -32.47 -29.60
C GLU A 327 -16.52 -31.51 -30.67
N GLU A 328 -17.29 -30.48 -31.08
CA GLU A 328 -16.87 -29.51 -32.10
C GLU A 328 -15.89 -28.44 -31.59
N GLU A 329 -15.86 -28.15 -30.29
CA GLU A 329 -15.04 -27.08 -29.69
C GLU A 329 -13.93 -27.62 -28.79
N GLU A 330 -13.85 -28.93 -28.55
CA GLU A 330 -12.99 -29.57 -27.52
C GLU A 330 -13.11 -28.89 -26.14
N THR A 331 -14.32 -28.39 -25.80
CA THR A 331 -14.57 -27.71 -24.52
C THR A 331 -15.61 -28.43 -23.67
N GLU A 332 -15.38 -28.42 -22.35
CA GLU A 332 -16.35 -28.84 -21.35
C GLU A 332 -17.39 -27.73 -21.11
N ARG A 333 -18.67 -28.07 -21.21
CA ARG A 333 -19.77 -27.22 -20.75
C ARG A 333 -20.36 -27.79 -19.47
N ALA A 334 -20.40 -26.96 -18.42
CA ALA A 334 -21.00 -27.30 -17.15
C ALA A 334 -22.42 -26.72 -17.05
N ALA A 335 -23.43 -27.54 -16.81
CA ALA A 335 -24.74 -27.06 -16.39
C ALA A 335 -24.67 -26.64 -14.92
N VAL A 336 -25.01 -25.39 -14.65
CA VAL A 336 -24.89 -24.79 -13.32
C VAL A 336 -26.28 -24.46 -12.78
N ILE A 337 -26.59 -24.90 -11.56
CA ILE A 337 -27.76 -24.42 -10.83
C ILE A 337 -27.36 -23.23 -9.96
N PRO A 338 -27.86 -22.01 -10.24
CA PRO A 338 -27.58 -20.84 -9.43
C PRO A 338 -28.32 -20.92 -8.09
N ILE A 339 -27.68 -20.47 -7.01
CA ILE A 339 -28.33 -20.34 -5.71
C ILE A 339 -29.33 -19.17 -5.78
N ALA A 340 -30.55 -19.39 -5.30
CA ALA A 340 -31.59 -18.36 -5.25
C ALA A 340 -31.12 -17.18 -4.38
N ALA A 341 -31.28 -15.96 -4.90
CA ALA A 341 -30.90 -14.73 -4.22
C ALA A 341 -32.12 -13.81 -4.04
N SER A 342 -32.07 -12.96 -3.01
CA SER A 342 -33.00 -11.86 -2.84
C SER A 342 -32.82 -10.82 -3.95
N THR A 343 -33.87 -10.06 -4.25
CA THR A 343 -33.80 -8.91 -5.16
C THR A 343 -32.72 -7.93 -4.72
N GLU A 344 -31.95 -7.43 -5.68
CA GLU A 344 -30.89 -6.45 -5.41
C GLU A 344 -31.51 -5.17 -4.86
N ILE A 345 -30.94 -4.66 -3.76
CA ILE A 345 -31.44 -3.45 -3.11
C ILE A 345 -30.86 -2.25 -3.86
N GLU A 346 -31.71 -1.39 -4.42
CA GLU A 346 -31.32 -0.20 -5.19
C GLU A 346 -30.69 0.95 -4.34
N TYR A 347 -30.21 0.68 -3.13
CA TYR A 347 -29.73 1.69 -2.19
C TYR A 347 -28.62 2.55 -2.79
N SER A 348 -27.61 1.93 -3.40
CA SER A 348 -26.48 2.63 -4.01
C SER A 348 -26.89 3.51 -5.19
N HIS A 349 -27.85 3.05 -5.99
CA HIS A 349 -28.36 3.81 -7.14
C HIS A 349 -29.09 5.07 -6.67
N LYS A 350 -29.89 4.97 -5.60
CA LYS A 350 -30.58 6.13 -5.00
C LYS A 350 -29.60 7.17 -4.46
N ILE A 351 -28.50 6.74 -3.83
CA ILE A 351 -27.44 7.67 -3.36
C ILE A 351 -26.76 8.36 -4.54
N PHE A 352 -26.44 7.63 -5.61
CA PHE A 352 -25.76 8.21 -6.77
C PHE A 352 -26.63 9.23 -7.50
N GLU A 353 -27.93 8.96 -7.68
CA GLU A 353 -28.86 9.93 -8.26
C GLU A 353 -29.03 11.17 -7.38
N ALA A 354 -29.05 11.01 -6.05
CA ALA A 354 -29.05 12.14 -5.13
C ALA A 354 -27.77 13.00 -5.26
N ASP A 355 -26.60 12.37 -5.42
CA ASP A 355 -25.31 13.06 -5.59
C ASP A 355 -25.21 13.86 -6.91
N LYS A 356 -25.83 13.37 -7.99
CA LYS A 356 -25.91 14.09 -9.29
C LYS A 356 -26.68 15.40 -9.20
N ILE A 357 -27.74 15.42 -8.40
CA ILE A 357 -28.62 16.58 -8.24
C ILE A 357 -28.06 17.56 -7.21
N ALA A 358 -27.15 17.11 -6.34
CA ALA A 358 -26.53 17.94 -5.33
C ALA A 358 -25.71 19.08 -5.95
N SER A 359 -25.82 20.27 -5.34
CA SER A 359 -25.03 21.44 -5.73
C SER A 359 -23.63 21.36 -5.14
N TRP A 360 -22.63 21.42 -6.02
CA TRP A 360 -21.21 21.41 -5.66
C TRP A 360 -20.55 22.72 -6.04
N PHE A 361 -19.86 23.33 -5.09
CA PHE A 361 -19.21 24.63 -5.23
C PHE A 361 -17.71 24.46 -5.43
N SER A 362 -17.14 25.23 -6.37
CA SER A 362 -15.69 25.34 -6.46
C SER A 362 -15.14 26.11 -5.25
N PRO A 363 -13.83 26.02 -4.92
CA PRO A 363 -13.26 26.76 -3.80
C PRO A 363 -13.46 28.27 -3.90
N GLY A 364 -13.45 28.82 -5.13
CA GLY A 364 -13.71 30.23 -5.39
C GLY A 364 -15.16 30.61 -5.09
N ASP A 365 -16.11 29.84 -5.62
CA ASP A 365 -17.55 30.09 -5.41
C ASP A 365 -17.92 29.98 -3.94
N LEU A 366 -17.40 28.96 -3.25
CA LEU A 366 -17.61 28.76 -1.82
C LEU A 366 -17.07 29.94 -1.01
N GLY A 367 -15.85 30.41 -1.32
CA GLY A 367 -15.25 31.59 -0.65
C GLY A 367 -16.06 32.87 -0.85
N SER A 368 -16.62 33.07 -2.05
CA SER A 368 -17.52 34.18 -2.33
C SER A 368 -18.84 34.06 -1.54
N LEU A 369 -19.42 32.86 -1.44
CA LEU A 369 -20.67 32.62 -0.73
C LEU A 369 -20.55 32.85 0.78
N VAL A 370 -19.47 32.38 1.40
CA VAL A 370 -19.23 32.56 2.86
C VAL A 370 -18.56 33.89 3.20
N LYS A 371 -18.24 34.72 2.18
CA LYS A 371 -17.49 35.98 2.31
C LYS A 371 -16.21 35.79 3.13
N MET A 372 -15.41 34.80 2.75
CA MET A 372 -14.15 34.45 3.42
C MET A 372 -12.99 34.59 2.43
N PHE A 373 -11.80 34.94 2.91
CA PHE A 373 -10.60 34.99 2.09
C PHE A 373 -10.39 33.63 1.37
N PRO A 374 -10.36 33.57 0.02
CA PRO A 374 -10.40 32.30 -0.71
C PRO A 374 -9.29 31.29 -0.35
N PRO A 375 -8.06 31.69 -0.02
CA PRO A 375 -7.04 30.79 0.50
C PRO A 375 -7.42 30.04 1.79
N LEU A 376 -8.28 30.62 2.66
CA LEU A 376 -8.75 29.95 3.88
C LEU A 376 -9.68 28.76 3.58
N VAL A 377 -10.47 28.85 2.51
CA VAL A 377 -11.37 27.77 2.04
C VAL A 377 -10.56 26.59 1.49
N LEU A 378 -9.32 26.85 1.07
CA LEU A 378 -8.41 25.86 0.49
C LEU A 378 -7.51 25.19 1.54
N MET A 379 -7.61 25.56 2.82
CA MET A 379 -6.72 25.01 3.84
C MET A 379 -7.12 23.59 4.25
N ASP A 380 -6.14 22.70 4.32
CA ASP A 380 -6.34 21.32 4.78
C ASP A 380 -6.48 21.25 6.32
N HIS A 381 -5.63 22.01 7.02
CA HIS A 381 -5.50 22.02 8.48
C HIS A 381 -5.30 23.45 8.97
N LEU A 382 -5.83 23.75 10.16
CA LEU A 382 -5.57 25.02 10.87
C LEU A 382 -4.87 24.69 12.19
N LEU A 383 -3.55 24.89 12.26
CA LEU A 383 -2.73 24.52 13.40
C LEU A 383 -2.53 25.71 14.35
N VAL A 384 -2.93 25.57 15.60
CA VAL A 384 -2.69 26.55 16.66
C VAL A 384 -1.70 25.99 17.66
N SER A 385 -0.62 26.73 17.91
CA SER A 385 0.32 26.44 18.99
C SER A 385 -0.12 27.19 20.23
N VAL A 386 -0.45 26.45 21.28
CA VAL A 386 -0.72 27.03 22.60
C VAL A 386 0.62 27.21 23.31
N ALA A 387 0.90 28.44 23.76
CA ALA A 387 2.08 28.75 24.55
C ALA A 387 1.89 28.27 26.00
N GLU A 388 2.11 26.98 26.22
CA GLU A 388 2.28 26.37 27.54
C GLU A 388 3.66 25.67 27.59
N PRO A 389 4.21 25.28 28.76
CA PRO A 389 5.64 24.93 28.92
C PRO A 389 6.13 23.76 28.04
N LYS A 390 5.21 23.08 27.35
CA LYS A 390 5.49 22.22 26.20
C LYS A 390 4.61 22.72 25.05
N ARG A 391 5.18 23.41 24.04
CA ARG A 391 4.49 23.84 22.81
C ARG A 391 3.69 22.68 22.21
N LYS A 392 2.42 22.57 22.57
CA LYS A 392 1.50 21.56 22.01
C LYS A 392 0.78 22.22 20.85
N VAL A 393 0.99 21.66 19.66
CA VAL A 393 0.27 22.07 18.45
C VAL A 393 -1.06 21.34 18.45
N ILE A 394 -2.15 22.08 18.32
CA ILE A 394 -3.52 21.56 18.26
C ILE A 394 -4.06 21.90 16.86
N ASP A 395 -4.64 20.91 16.18
CA ASP A 395 -5.35 21.13 14.93
C ASP A 395 -6.80 21.52 15.23
N ILE A 396 -7.22 22.67 14.73
CA ILE A 396 -8.59 23.21 14.83
C ILE A 396 -9.21 23.39 13.43
N GLY A 397 -8.61 22.81 12.39
CA GLY A 397 -9.16 22.81 11.05
C GLY A 397 -10.40 21.92 10.94
N LEU A 398 -11.31 22.25 10.02
CA LEU A 398 -12.53 21.46 9.78
C LEU A 398 -12.24 20.04 9.24
N GLY A 399 -11.03 19.83 8.70
CA GLY A 399 -10.58 18.52 8.20
C GLY A 399 -11.46 17.97 7.08
N VAL A 400 -12.06 18.84 6.26
CA VAL A 400 -12.95 18.44 5.15
C VAL A 400 -12.15 17.78 4.01
N LYS A 401 -10.89 18.21 3.82
CA LYS A 401 -9.96 17.63 2.86
C LYS A 401 -8.52 17.62 3.40
N SER A 402 -7.69 16.77 2.82
CA SER A 402 -6.23 16.82 2.96
C SER A 402 -5.58 16.62 1.59
N GLY A 403 -5.02 17.68 1.01
CA GLY A 403 -4.22 17.63 -0.20
C GLY A 403 -2.92 16.84 -0.01
N ARG A 404 -2.35 16.82 1.21
CA ARG A 404 -1.15 16.04 1.54
C ARG A 404 -1.38 14.53 1.45
N ILE A 405 -2.46 14.05 2.05
CA ILE A 405 -2.81 12.62 2.10
C ILE A 405 -3.73 12.24 0.92
N ARG A 406 -4.19 13.24 0.14
CA ARG A 406 -5.12 13.13 -0.99
C ARG A 406 -6.46 12.49 -0.60
N CYS A 407 -6.96 12.82 0.59
CA CYS A 407 -8.23 12.35 1.10
C CYS A 407 -9.23 13.49 1.32
N TYR A 408 -10.50 13.14 1.45
CA TYR A 408 -11.60 14.08 1.73
C TYR A 408 -12.72 13.36 2.50
N LYS A 409 -13.59 14.13 3.14
CA LYS A 409 -14.80 13.62 3.80
C LYS A 409 -15.95 13.51 2.78
N PRO A 410 -16.42 12.30 2.42
CA PRO A 410 -17.55 12.13 1.50
C PRO A 410 -18.80 12.88 1.99
N GLY A 411 -19.59 13.42 1.07
CA GLY A 411 -20.75 14.26 1.37
C GLY A 411 -20.41 15.71 1.70
N TYR A 412 -19.17 16.03 2.10
CA TYR A 412 -18.71 17.40 2.36
C TYR A 412 -17.81 17.93 1.24
N ALA A 413 -16.91 17.09 0.75
CA ALA A 413 -16.05 17.40 -0.38
C ALA A 413 -16.02 16.22 -1.36
N ARG A 414 -15.61 16.51 -2.59
CA ARG A 414 -15.29 15.51 -3.61
C ARG A 414 -14.13 15.98 -4.48
N ARG A 415 -13.54 15.04 -5.22
CA ARG A 415 -12.54 15.37 -6.24
C ARG A 415 -13.24 15.82 -7.51
N ALA A 416 -12.89 17.00 -8.00
CA ALA A 416 -13.38 17.50 -9.28
C ALA A 416 -12.72 16.75 -10.44
N GLU A 417 -13.47 16.49 -11.51
CA GLU A 417 -12.89 15.99 -12.75
C GLU A 417 -12.08 17.11 -13.44
N PRO A 418 -10.86 16.82 -13.90
CA PRO A 418 -10.06 17.81 -14.60
C PRO A 418 -10.73 18.15 -15.94
N LYS A 419 -11.24 19.38 -16.08
CA LYS A 419 -11.86 19.87 -17.33
C LYS A 419 -10.87 19.98 -18.50
N ARG A 420 -9.55 19.90 -18.23
CA ARG A 420 -8.47 19.91 -19.22
C ARG A 420 -7.37 18.91 -18.87
N MET A 421 -6.78 18.28 -19.88
CA MET A 421 -5.68 17.30 -19.73
C MET A 421 -4.45 17.88 -19.00
N SER A 422 -4.16 19.18 -19.17
CA SER A 422 -3.08 19.88 -18.46
C SER A 422 -3.34 20.04 -16.95
N GLN A 423 -4.61 20.03 -16.51
CA GLN A 423 -4.97 20.10 -15.09
C GLN A 423 -4.77 18.76 -14.36
N ALA A 424 -4.84 17.63 -15.07
CA ALA A 424 -4.58 16.30 -14.52
C ALA A 424 -3.13 16.15 -14.01
N VAL A 425 -2.20 16.95 -14.53
CA VAL A 425 -0.77 16.92 -14.17
C VAL A 425 -0.46 17.81 -12.96
N THR A 426 -1.30 18.80 -12.65
CA THR A 426 -0.94 19.90 -11.73
C THR A 426 -1.60 19.89 -10.35
N GLY A 427 -2.46 18.92 -10.02
CA GLY A 427 -2.97 18.75 -8.66
C GLY A 427 -4.43 18.29 -8.57
N VAL A 428 -4.81 17.79 -7.40
CA VAL A 428 -6.18 17.36 -7.06
C VAL A 428 -7.03 18.60 -6.79
N ILE A 429 -8.03 18.88 -7.63
CA ILE A 429 -9.00 19.96 -7.40
C ILE A 429 -10.16 19.38 -6.59
N PHE A 430 -10.62 20.11 -5.58
CA PHE A 430 -11.75 19.71 -4.74
C PHE A 430 -12.96 20.61 -4.99
N GLU A 431 -14.15 20.02 -4.92
CA GLU A 431 -15.45 20.70 -4.87
C GLU A 431 -16.10 20.40 -3.51
N TYR A 432 -17.00 21.28 -3.09
CA TYR A 432 -17.61 21.24 -1.76
C TYR A 432 -19.13 21.31 -1.82
N SER A 433 -19.79 20.60 -0.90
CA SER A 433 -21.24 20.57 -0.83
C SER A 433 -21.83 21.78 -0.10
N GLU A 434 -23.16 21.86 -0.07
CA GLU A 434 -23.91 22.83 0.72
C GLU A 434 -23.72 22.63 2.23
N GLU A 435 -23.57 21.39 2.70
CA GLU A 435 -23.28 21.08 4.10
C GLU A 435 -21.93 21.66 4.53
N THR A 436 -20.93 21.64 3.63
CA THR A 436 -19.64 22.29 3.89
C THR A 436 -19.79 23.80 4.02
N ARG A 437 -20.61 24.44 3.17
CA ARG A 437 -20.91 25.87 3.28
C ARG A 437 -21.51 26.22 4.63
N GLN A 438 -22.48 25.42 5.09
CA GLN A 438 -23.14 25.61 6.38
C GLN A 438 -22.15 25.48 7.54
N ILE A 439 -21.32 24.42 7.55
CA ILE A 439 -20.33 24.22 8.63
C ILE A 439 -19.29 25.35 8.63
N ILE A 440 -18.80 25.80 7.48
CA ILE A 440 -17.87 26.94 7.41
C ILE A 440 -18.52 28.21 7.96
N GLN A 441 -19.79 28.46 7.63
CA GLN A 441 -20.52 29.61 8.14
C GLN A 441 -20.67 29.53 9.68
N THR A 442 -21.09 28.39 10.21
CA THR A 442 -21.17 28.17 11.67
C THR A 442 -19.82 28.34 12.35
N TYR A 443 -18.74 27.81 11.78
CA TYR A 443 -17.38 27.97 12.31
C TYR A 443 -16.95 29.44 12.33
N LYS A 444 -17.26 30.18 11.27
CA LYS A 444 -16.98 31.61 11.17
C LYS A 444 -17.75 32.44 12.20
N ASP A 445 -19.01 32.10 12.44
CA ASP A 445 -19.86 32.80 13.39
C ASP A 445 -19.44 32.51 14.85
N GLN A 446 -18.99 31.29 15.13
CA GLN A 446 -18.54 30.88 16.47
C GLN A 446 -17.11 31.33 16.81
N PHE A 447 -16.20 31.37 15.83
CA PHE A 447 -14.78 31.65 16.04
C PHE A 447 -14.22 32.78 15.14
N PRO A 448 -14.83 33.98 15.15
CA PRO A 448 -14.43 35.07 14.24
C PRO A 448 -13.01 35.58 14.49
N GLU A 449 -12.54 35.56 15.74
CA GLU A 449 -11.20 36.01 16.13
C GLU A 449 -10.11 35.12 15.55
N VAL A 450 -10.33 33.79 15.55
CA VAL A 450 -9.40 32.81 14.98
C VAL A 450 -9.17 33.13 13.50
N LEU A 451 -10.26 33.30 12.74
CA LEU A 451 -10.17 33.60 11.30
C LEU A 451 -9.48 34.92 11.02
N LYS A 452 -9.76 35.96 11.82
CA LYS A 452 -9.12 37.27 11.66
C LYS A 452 -7.60 37.19 11.80
N VAL A 453 -7.10 36.46 12.81
CA VAL A 453 -5.65 36.31 13.03
C VAL A 453 -5.00 35.52 11.88
N VAL A 454 -5.67 34.49 11.35
CA VAL A 454 -5.16 33.73 10.20
C VAL A 454 -5.11 34.60 8.94
N GLU A 455 -6.17 35.36 8.66
CA GLU A 455 -6.19 36.31 7.54
C GLU A 455 -5.06 37.34 7.63
N ASP A 456 -4.87 37.92 8.82
CA ASP A 456 -3.82 38.93 9.05
C ASP A 456 -2.40 38.33 8.94
N SER A 457 -2.22 37.09 9.39
CA SER A 457 -0.97 36.33 9.23
C SER A 457 -0.66 36.04 7.76
N MET A 458 -1.68 35.67 6.97
CA MET A 458 -1.52 35.44 5.53
C MET A 458 -1.22 36.73 4.77
N LYS A 459 -1.94 37.82 5.07
CA LYS A 459 -1.71 39.15 4.45
C LYS A 459 -0.33 39.73 4.78
N LYS A 460 0.28 39.37 5.92
CA LYS A 460 1.66 39.80 6.27
C LYS A 460 2.75 39.07 5.47
N ASN A 461 2.46 37.87 4.95
CA ASN A 461 3.42 37.06 4.18
C ASN A 461 3.31 37.27 2.65
N ASP A 462 2.60 38.31 2.19
CA ASP A 462 2.25 38.56 0.78
C ASP A 462 3.45 38.86 -0.15
N SER A 463 4.69 38.85 0.36
CA SER A 463 5.91 38.87 -0.45
C SER A 463 6.45 37.47 -0.81
N ARG A 464 5.88 36.38 -0.28
CA ARG A 464 6.33 34.99 -0.52
C ARG A 464 5.32 34.09 -1.23
N TYR A 465 4.10 34.55 -1.48
CA TYR A 465 3.07 33.71 -2.10
C TYR A 465 2.67 34.27 -3.46
N SER A 466 3.37 33.80 -4.50
CA SER A 466 2.87 33.97 -5.86
C SER A 466 1.58 33.15 -6.05
N ARG A 467 0.81 33.47 -7.09
CA ARG A 467 -0.43 32.75 -7.47
C ARG A 467 -0.22 31.26 -7.74
N GLU A 468 1.03 30.81 -7.88
CA GLU A 468 1.45 29.41 -8.03
C GLU A 468 1.70 28.73 -6.68
N ASP A 469 2.11 29.46 -5.64
CA ASP A 469 2.38 28.94 -4.29
C ASP A 469 1.09 28.59 -3.51
N LEU A 470 -0.04 29.19 -3.89
CA LEU A 470 -1.37 28.86 -3.37
C LEU A 470 -1.88 27.46 -3.79
N ARG A 471 -1.19 26.78 -4.71
CA ARG A 471 -1.57 25.43 -5.13
C ARG A 471 -1.04 24.34 -4.21
N TYR A 472 -0.03 24.64 -3.40
CA TYR A 472 0.60 23.69 -2.50
C TYR A 472 1.30 24.44 -1.35
N THR A 473 0.54 24.96 -0.39
CA THR A 473 1.18 25.40 0.86
C THR A 473 1.54 24.16 1.66
N ARG A 474 2.81 23.74 1.51
CA ARG A 474 3.47 22.66 2.25
C ARG A 474 3.46 22.89 3.76
N ASP A 475 3.25 24.13 4.18
CA ASP A 475 3.24 24.57 5.57
C ASP A 475 1.90 25.23 5.90
N SER A 476 1.11 24.60 6.79
CA SER A 476 0.00 25.29 7.43
C SER A 476 0.54 26.45 8.27
N PRO A 477 -0.10 27.63 8.28
CA PRO A 477 0.29 28.71 9.16
C PRO A 477 0.13 28.22 10.61
N VAL A 478 1.20 28.40 11.39
CA VAL A 478 1.20 28.14 12.82
C VAL A 478 0.87 29.45 13.52
N MET A 479 -0.23 29.48 14.27
CA MET A 479 -0.52 30.62 15.16
C MET A 479 0.16 30.41 16.52
N GLU A 480 0.91 31.39 17.00
CA GLU A 480 1.38 31.46 18.39
C GLU A 480 0.48 32.43 19.17
N LEU A 481 -0.23 31.91 20.18
CA LEU A 481 -0.96 32.75 21.13
C LEU A 481 0.02 33.19 22.23
N ILE A 482 0.39 34.47 22.25
CA ILE A 482 1.16 35.07 23.35
C ILE A 482 0.15 35.49 24.43
N PRO A 483 0.26 35.03 25.69
CA PRO A 483 -0.63 35.50 26.74
C PRO A 483 -0.48 37.03 26.90
N PRO A 484 -1.57 37.76 27.18
CA PRO A 484 -1.48 39.21 27.37
C PRO A 484 -0.51 39.52 28.51
N GLY A 485 0.53 40.29 28.20
CA GLY A 485 1.48 40.80 29.18
C GLY A 485 0.73 41.58 30.26
N GLY A 486 0.96 41.20 31.51
CA GLY A 486 0.24 41.76 32.65
C GLY A 486 0.58 43.22 32.90
N SER A 487 -0.45 44.06 32.91
CA SER A 487 -0.71 45.05 33.95
C SER A 487 -2.11 45.64 33.74
N ASP A 488 -3.13 45.00 34.28
CA ASP A 488 -4.08 45.63 35.22
C ASP A 488 -5.28 44.72 35.49
N SER A 489 -5.72 44.77 36.73
CA SER A 489 -6.74 43.95 37.36
C SER A 489 -8.12 44.06 36.70
N GLY A 490 -8.58 42.96 36.14
CA GLY A 490 -9.99 42.74 35.79
C GLY A 490 -10.23 41.26 35.51
N LYS A 491 -10.78 40.53 36.48
CA LYS A 491 -11.16 39.12 36.33
C LYS A 491 -12.19 38.99 35.20
N ALA A 492 -11.80 38.38 34.09
CA ALA A 492 -12.71 37.70 33.18
C ALA A 492 -12.18 36.27 32.98
N SER A 493 -12.68 35.36 33.81
CA SER A 493 -12.56 33.92 33.58
C SER A 493 -13.46 33.56 32.40
N VAL A 494 -12.87 33.10 31.30
CA VAL A 494 -13.61 32.39 30.25
C VAL A 494 -13.42 30.91 30.53
N ASP A 495 -14.43 30.29 31.15
CA ASP A 495 -14.49 28.84 31.29
C ASP A 495 -14.69 28.22 29.91
N LEU A 496 -13.61 27.68 29.34
CA LEU A 496 -13.69 26.76 28.20
C LEU A 496 -14.01 25.37 28.75
N ALA A 497 -15.30 25.04 28.75
CA ALA A 497 -15.77 23.68 29.02
C ALA A 497 -15.16 22.73 27.98
N VAL A 498 -14.28 21.84 28.45
CA VAL A 498 -13.83 20.67 27.71
C VAL A 498 -15.00 19.71 27.65
N VAL A 499 -15.67 19.63 26.49
CA VAL A 499 -16.60 18.54 26.20
C VAL A 499 -15.76 17.38 25.66
N SER A 500 -15.70 16.32 26.46
CA SER A 500 -15.03 15.04 26.20
C SER A 500 -15.57 14.29 24.99
#